data_AF-A0A5N5WQN8-F1
#
_entry.id   AF-A0A5N5WQN8-F1
#
_cell.length_a   1.000
_cell.length_b   1.000
_cell.length_c   1.000
_cell.angle_alpha   90.00
_cell.angle_beta   90.00
_cell.angle_gamma   90.00
#
_symmetry.space_group_name_H-M   'P 1'
#
loop_
_entity.id
_entity.type
_entity.pdbx_description
1 polymer ?
#
loop_
_entity_poly.entity_id
_entity_poly.type
_entity_poly.pdbx_seq_one_letter_code
_entity_poly.pdbx_strand_id
1 'polypeptide(L)'
;MPFILSCLIVVMLSLSSAQAEPANWLYTSDLNDEAQTLLDRSDISGVQTLYTWKSLEPQKDTYDFSAIHHDLNVTTSKDKHLWIQLQDRSFNVANDPVPSYLYHPIYNNGSVPQCDAPDCEEHFIPGGWAAAHWNPYVRVRFQRLLDALAKDLDGKIYGLNLPETAIQVQMNNTQTNFTCQGYFNGELENAKHAANAFNKSYVVQYVNFWPCGWANKNNYLFDSFEFFSQNAIGVGGPDNKPYKKTLENNAYPFMDAYRDKVPISVVAVQEPDLEAVNPNTSRPFTKEDPAVEEREPITPQRRQKSRRPITLPFQPRDLEKRKQAVSVWTSFLAFITFHWHNYGADGALEAMGLQLSWPLKDFIDTIDDYAEHGQYQNALQHAVKGLLIQVITNALATPQTNPLVWWLAVLIQTEVLDTQPRWCIAHLQDTLDFPQRLKAIDHYARVLLLEDAFYRWIDDPSPHRVSPIQKRQVVDSLDQVSLDWLDRDGERPPIDPRQEIQQMASPGWTACPMSAGIKLRQGRLVPRVQKKQYCVKAEIHENYTLEPLMADCYPALIAVKATIKNANQAAREYLRDELGHKHLAKKWDEVYETGGKIRVRAIYKDDANDAKAIVWVEEMSVG
;
A
#
# COMPACT_ATOMS: atom_id res chain seq x y z
N MET A 1 12.82 -4.60 75.96
CA MET A 1 12.00 -3.71 75.10
C MET A 1 10.97 -4.56 74.36
N PRO A 2 9.74 -4.07 74.19
CA PRO A 2 8.51 -4.87 74.19
C PRO A 2 7.98 -5.25 72.78
N PHE A 3 7.15 -6.31 72.71
CA PHE A 3 5.83 -6.45 72.01
C PHE A 3 5.73 -5.98 70.52
N ILE A 4 5.27 -6.71 69.48
CA ILE A 4 3.95 -7.34 69.17
C ILE A 4 4.02 -7.85 67.70
N LEU A 5 3.62 -9.10 67.39
CA LEU A 5 2.36 -9.51 66.72
C LEU A 5 2.14 -8.88 65.31
N SER A 6 2.20 -9.65 64.22
CA SER A 6 1.08 -10.37 63.56
C SER A 6 -0.01 -9.48 62.92
N CYS A 7 -0.61 -10.00 61.84
CA CYS A 7 -1.64 -9.42 60.95
C CYS A 7 -1.08 -8.53 59.82
N LEU A 8 -0.94 -9.02 58.57
CA LEU A 8 -2.05 -9.40 57.68
C LEU A 8 -2.99 -8.21 57.45
N ILE A 9 -2.48 -7.20 56.74
CA ILE A 9 -3.30 -6.43 55.80
C ILE A 9 -2.53 -6.37 54.49
N VAL A 10 -2.82 -7.38 53.67
CA VAL A 10 -2.82 -7.28 52.22
C VAL A 10 -3.75 -6.11 51.87
N VAL A 11 -3.21 -4.90 51.76
CA VAL A 11 -3.70 -3.88 50.83
C VAL A 11 -2.76 -4.05 49.63
N MET A 12 -2.91 -5.07 48.78
CA MET A 12 -3.81 -4.99 47.63
C MET A 12 -4.46 -3.61 47.56
N LEU A 13 -3.65 -2.59 47.23
CA LEU A 13 -4.12 -1.58 46.31
C LEU A 13 -4.42 -2.35 45.03
N SER A 14 -5.60 -2.98 45.01
CA SER A 14 -6.40 -3.00 43.80
C SER A 14 -6.51 -1.53 43.41
N LEU A 15 -5.54 -1.08 42.61
CA LEU A 15 -5.87 -0.22 41.49
C LEU A 15 -6.89 -1.02 40.70
N SER A 16 -8.14 -1.01 41.17
CA SER A 16 -9.26 -0.94 40.25
C SER A 16 -8.89 0.23 39.38
N SER A 17 -8.39 -0.06 38.18
CA SER A 17 -8.47 0.85 37.07
C SER A 17 -9.95 1.17 36.97
N ALA A 18 -10.38 2.22 37.69
CA ALA A 18 -11.64 2.86 37.43
C ALA A 18 -11.53 3.22 35.96
N GLN A 19 -12.28 2.50 35.12
CA GLN A 19 -12.38 2.82 33.71
C GLN A 19 -12.79 4.29 33.67
N ALA A 20 -11.95 5.13 33.08
CA ALA A 20 -12.24 6.56 33.02
C ALA A 20 -13.62 6.74 32.39
N GLU A 21 -14.49 7.50 33.04
CA GLU A 21 -15.78 7.86 32.48
C GLU A 21 -15.60 8.39 31.04
N PRO A 22 -16.43 7.97 30.07
CA PRO A 22 -16.34 8.46 28.70
C PRO A 22 -16.41 10.00 28.67
N ALA A 23 -15.45 10.62 27.98
CA ALA A 23 -15.47 12.06 27.76
C ALA A 23 -16.60 12.41 26.77
N ASN A 24 -17.45 13.40 27.10
CA ASN A 24 -18.49 13.86 26.18
C ASN A 24 -17.96 14.95 25.26
N TRP A 25 -18.37 14.91 24.00
CA TRP A 25 -17.99 15.86 22.96
C TRP A 25 -19.24 16.33 22.22
N LEU A 26 -19.21 17.57 21.74
CA LEU A 26 -20.19 18.06 20.77
C LEU A 26 -19.80 17.56 19.38
N TYR A 27 -20.79 17.22 18.54
CA TYR A 27 -20.60 16.91 17.14
C TYR A 27 -21.45 17.88 16.30
N THR A 28 -20.81 18.66 15.44
CA THR A 28 -21.48 19.76 14.69
C THR A 28 -20.91 19.93 13.28
N SER A 29 -21.72 20.46 12.37
CA SER A 29 -21.25 20.88 11.03
C SER A 29 -20.28 22.05 11.08
N ASP A 30 -20.54 23.00 11.98
CA ASP A 30 -19.76 24.22 12.16
C ASP A 30 -19.81 24.68 13.62
N LEU A 31 -18.81 25.44 14.05
CA LEU A 31 -18.73 25.99 15.41
C LEU A 31 -19.49 27.32 15.52
N ASN A 32 -20.78 27.30 15.17
CA ASN A 32 -21.66 28.46 15.25
C ASN A 32 -21.96 28.90 16.70
N ASP A 33 -22.68 30.00 16.89
CA ASP A 33 -22.96 30.59 18.21
C ASP A 33 -23.66 29.63 19.18
N GLU A 34 -24.54 28.76 18.67
CA GLU A 34 -25.24 27.77 19.48
C GLU A 34 -24.27 26.67 19.96
N ALA A 35 -23.46 26.13 19.05
CA ALA A 35 -22.43 25.15 19.39
C ALA A 35 -21.42 25.73 20.39
N GLN A 36 -21.01 27.00 20.23
CA GLN A 36 -20.11 27.68 21.16
C GLN A 36 -20.72 27.88 22.55
N THR A 37 -22.04 28.11 22.62
CA THR A 37 -22.77 28.24 23.89
C THR A 37 -22.85 26.88 24.60
N LEU A 38 -23.16 25.81 23.86
CA LEU A 38 -23.18 24.45 24.42
C LEU A 38 -21.78 24.03 24.90
N LEU A 39 -20.73 24.45 24.20
CA LEU A 39 -19.34 24.11 24.52
C LEU A 39 -18.89 24.68 25.88
N ASP A 40 -19.55 25.71 26.43
CA ASP A 40 -19.27 26.26 27.76
C ASP A 40 -19.64 25.32 28.91
N ARG A 41 -20.38 24.23 28.63
CA ARG A 41 -20.74 23.25 29.65
C ARG A 41 -19.51 22.52 30.19
N SER A 42 -19.49 22.31 31.51
CA SER A 42 -18.37 21.66 32.19
C SER A 42 -18.26 20.15 31.92
N ASP A 43 -19.36 19.50 31.53
CA ASP A 43 -19.41 18.07 31.23
C ASP A 43 -18.97 17.73 29.79
N ILE A 44 -18.62 18.74 29.00
CA ILE A 44 -18.18 18.62 27.60
C ILE A 44 -16.68 18.91 27.50
N SER A 45 -15.91 17.99 26.92
CA SER A 45 -14.45 18.09 26.80
C SER A 45 -14.00 18.87 25.55
N GLY A 46 -14.83 18.88 24.52
CA GLY A 46 -14.50 19.51 23.25
C GLY A 46 -15.61 19.38 22.21
N VAL A 47 -15.26 19.70 20.97
CA VAL A 47 -16.14 19.64 19.82
C VAL A 47 -15.45 18.96 18.64
N GLN A 48 -16.20 18.14 17.91
CA GLN A 48 -15.87 17.58 16.62
C GLN A 48 -16.59 18.36 15.53
N THR A 49 -15.82 18.99 14.65
CA THR A 49 -16.32 19.85 13.56
C THR A 49 -15.99 19.25 12.19
N LEU A 50 -16.85 19.50 11.21
CA LEU A 50 -16.77 18.95 9.86
C LEU A 50 -16.07 19.92 8.90
N TYR A 51 -15.09 19.43 8.13
CA TYR A 51 -14.40 20.24 7.11
C TYR A 51 -14.30 19.47 5.81
N THR A 52 -14.76 20.04 4.70
CA THR A 52 -14.73 19.38 3.39
C THR A 52 -13.33 19.38 2.78
N TRP A 53 -12.98 18.33 2.05
CA TRP A 53 -11.73 18.31 1.28
C TRP A 53 -11.63 19.53 0.36
N LYS A 54 -12.69 19.84 -0.40
CA LYS A 54 -12.76 21.01 -1.29
C LYS A 54 -12.46 22.35 -0.62
N SER A 55 -12.86 22.55 0.64
CA SER A 55 -12.55 23.80 1.37
C SER A 55 -11.10 23.84 1.85
N LEU A 56 -10.55 22.68 2.23
CA LEU A 56 -9.20 22.59 2.78
C LEU A 56 -8.12 22.59 1.70
N GLU A 57 -8.47 22.19 0.47
CA GLU A 57 -7.59 22.18 -0.68
C GLU A 57 -8.29 22.73 -1.94
N PRO A 58 -8.60 24.04 -2.00
CA PRO A 58 -9.38 24.62 -3.09
C PRO A 58 -8.69 24.52 -4.47
N GLN A 59 -7.36 24.46 -4.50
CA GLN A 59 -6.55 24.26 -5.71
C GLN A 59 -5.46 23.23 -5.42
N LYS A 60 -5.01 22.50 -6.45
CA LYS A 60 -3.95 21.50 -6.32
C LYS A 60 -2.74 22.11 -5.59
N ASP A 61 -2.33 21.48 -4.49
CA ASP A 61 -1.17 21.86 -3.65
C ASP A 61 -1.31 23.23 -2.95
N THR A 62 -2.53 23.78 -2.89
CA THR A 62 -2.86 25.00 -2.16
C THR A 62 -3.84 24.69 -1.05
N TYR A 63 -3.41 24.85 0.19
CA TYR A 63 -4.18 24.50 1.38
C TYR A 63 -4.73 25.73 2.11
N ASP A 64 -5.98 25.66 2.55
CA ASP A 64 -6.63 26.69 3.36
C ASP A 64 -7.18 26.09 4.66
N PHE A 65 -6.45 26.29 5.76
CA PHE A 65 -6.83 25.82 7.10
C PHE A 65 -7.36 26.95 7.99
N SER A 66 -7.72 28.09 7.41
CA SER A 66 -8.17 29.27 8.17
C SER A 66 -9.40 28.99 9.05
N ALA A 67 -10.36 28.21 8.56
CA ALA A 67 -11.54 27.79 9.33
C ALA A 67 -11.15 26.92 10.54
N ILE A 68 -10.23 25.96 10.35
CA ILE A 68 -9.74 25.11 11.44
C ILE A 68 -9.01 25.96 12.49
N HIS A 69 -8.16 26.89 12.06
CA HIS A 69 -7.45 27.78 12.99
C HIS A 69 -8.40 28.68 13.79
N HIS A 70 -9.47 29.15 13.16
CA HIS A 70 -10.50 29.91 13.86
C HIS A 70 -11.14 29.06 14.97
N ASP A 71 -11.60 27.85 14.64
CA ASP A 71 -12.26 26.96 15.58
C ASP A 71 -11.31 26.48 16.69
N LEU A 72 -10.04 26.26 16.35
CA LEU A 72 -8.99 25.92 17.31
C LEU A 72 -8.76 27.06 18.31
N ASN A 73 -8.76 28.32 17.85
CA ASN A 73 -8.64 29.48 18.74
C ASN A 73 -9.86 29.60 19.67
N VAL A 74 -11.08 29.40 19.13
CA VAL A 74 -12.31 29.45 19.92
C VAL A 74 -12.30 28.36 21.01
N THR A 75 -12.04 27.11 20.64
CA THR A 75 -11.98 25.98 21.58
C THR A 75 -10.88 26.16 22.63
N THR A 76 -9.68 26.57 22.22
CA THR A 76 -8.56 26.83 23.14
C THR A 76 -8.89 27.95 24.13
N SER A 77 -9.57 29.02 23.69
CA SER A 77 -9.97 30.13 24.58
C SER A 77 -10.97 29.74 25.68
N LYS A 78 -11.63 28.58 25.52
CA LYS A 78 -12.59 28.01 26.46
C LYS A 78 -12.01 26.83 27.26
N ASP A 79 -10.70 26.58 27.17
CA ASP A 79 -10.03 25.39 27.71
C ASP A 79 -10.66 24.06 27.21
N LYS A 80 -11.05 24.04 25.93
CA LYS A 80 -11.66 22.89 25.26
C LYS A 80 -10.81 22.40 24.10
N HIS A 81 -11.09 21.19 23.67
CA HIS A 81 -10.38 20.56 22.57
C HIS A 81 -11.15 20.60 21.25
N LEU A 82 -10.42 20.65 20.13
CA LEU A 82 -10.94 20.51 18.78
C LEU A 82 -10.62 19.13 18.23
N TRP A 83 -11.64 18.47 17.67
CA TRP A 83 -11.53 17.28 16.85
C TRP A 83 -11.97 17.62 15.42
N ILE A 84 -11.23 17.17 14.42
CA ILE A 84 -11.54 17.42 13.00
C ILE A 84 -12.16 16.17 12.40
N GLN A 85 -13.30 16.31 11.71
CA GLN A 85 -13.76 15.28 10.77
C GLN A 85 -13.58 15.76 9.34
N LEU A 86 -12.65 15.11 8.62
CA LEU A 86 -12.33 15.43 7.24
C LEU A 86 -13.37 14.81 6.31
N GLN A 87 -14.20 15.61 5.66
CA GLN A 87 -15.28 15.14 4.80
C GLN A 87 -14.82 14.95 3.35
N ASP A 88 -14.83 13.69 2.92
CA ASP A 88 -14.57 13.22 1.56
C ASP A 88 -15.84 12.77 0.82
N ARG A 89 -16.99 12.92 1.48
CA ARG A 89 -18.31 12.53 1.00
C ARG A 89 -19.36 13.59 1.34
N SER A 90 -20.50 13.48 0.70
CA SER A 90 -21.66 14.32 0.98
C SER A 90 -22.97 13.56 0.79
N PHE A 91 -24.01 14.07 1.43
CA PHE A 91 -25.39 13.62 1.33
C PHE A 91 -26.27 14.69 0.66
N ASN A 92 -25.66 15.51 -0.19
CA ASN A 92 -26.35 16.51 -0.98
C ASN A 92 -25.76 16.52 -2.39
N VAL A 93 -26.59 16.18 -3.38
CA VAL A 93 -26.21 16.15 -4.80
C VAL A 93 -25.65 17.48 -5.33
N ALA A 94 -26.00 18.61 -4.71
CA ALA A 94 -25.46 19.92 -5.08
C ALA A 94 -24.03 20.17 -4.59
N ASN A 95 -23.56 19.36 -3.62
CA ASN A 95 -22.31 19.59 -2.90
C ASN A 95 -21.37 18.41 -3.08
N ASP A 96 -20.55 18.45 -4.12
CA ASP A 96 -19.45 17.50 -4.26
C ASP A 96 -18.28 17.91 -3.34
N PRO A 97 -17.82 17.02 -2.44
CA PRO A 97 -16.79 17.33 -1.46
C PRO A 97 -15.38 17.41 -2.04
N VAL A 98 -15.15 16.96 -3.29
CA VAL A 98 -13.80 16.99 -3.88
C VAL A 98 -13.48 18.33 -4.55
N PRO A 99 -12.22 18.80 -4.51
CA PRO A 99 -11.78 19.97 -5.25
C PRO A 99 -12.05 19.86 -6.77
N SER A 100 -12.35 20.97 -7.44
CA SER A 100 -12.71 20.95 -8.87
C SER A 100 -11.60 20.45 -9.79
N TYR A 101 -10.33 20.53 -9.37
CA TYR A 101 -9.21 19.99 -10.14
C TYR A 101 -9.25 18.45 -10.20
N LEU A 102 -9.95 17.79 -9.25
CA LEU A 102 -10.18 16.34 -9.29
C LEU A 102 -11.23 15.91 -10.33
N TYR A 103 -11.88 16.85 -11.01
CA TYR A 103 -12.69 16.54 -12.20
C TYR A 103 -11.87 16.23 -13.45
N HIS A 104 -10.54 16.34 -13.34
CA HIS A 104 -9.65 15.96 -14.40
C HIS A 104 -9.74 14.43 -14.71
N PRO A 105 -9.67 14.00 -15.98
CA PRO A 105 -9.84 12.59 -16.36
C PRO A 105 -8.90 11.59 -15.66
N ILE A 106 -7.71 12.02 -15.21
CA ILE A 106 -6.78 11.15 -14.46
C ILE A 106 -7.38 10.64 -13.15
N TYR A 107 -8.24 11.45 -12.52
CA TYR A 107 -8.93 11.11 -11.29
C TYR A 107 -10.26 10.40 -11.56
N ASN A 108 -10.64 10.20 -12.82
CA ASN A 108 -11.94 9.67 -13.22
C ASN A 108 -13.11 10.44 -12.57
N ASN A 109 -13.05 11.77 -12.68
CA ASN A 109 -13.91 12.74 -11.99
C ASN A 109 -13.74 12.85 -10.47
N GLY A 110 -12.84 12.09 -9.85
CA GLY A 110 -12.44 12.27 -8.44
C GLY A 110 -13.44 11.77 -7.41
N SER A 111 -14.72 11.84 -7.71
CA SER A 111 -15.84 11.39 -6.90
C SER A 111 -16.87 10.65 -7.76
N VAL A 112 -17.76 9.90 -7.10
CA VAL A 112 -18.92 9.27 -7.76
C VAL A 112 -20.21 9.58 -7.01
N PRO A 113 -21.36 9.56 -7.70
CA PRO A 113 -22.64 9.61 -7.04
C PRO A 113 -22.83 8.42 -6.10
N GLN A 114 -23.37 8.70 -4.91
CA GLN A 114 -23.85 7.69 -3.98
C GLN A 114 -25.33 7.87 -3.67
N CYS A 115 -25.99 6.79 -3.30
CA CYS A 115 -27.41 6.73 -2.97
C CYS A 115 -27.58 6.41 -1.48
N ASP A 116 -28.61 6.97 -0.84
CA ASP A 116 -28.88 6.79 0.60
C ASP A 116 -30.28 6.18 0.86
N ALA A 117 -30.96 5.76 -0.21
CA ALA A 117 -32.29 5.16 -0.14
C ALA A 117 -32.23 3.65 0.18
N PRO A 118 -33.27 3.06 0.80
CA PRO A 118 -33.28 1.62 1.08
C PRO A 118 -33.22 0.71 -0.16
N ASP A 119 -33.64 1.20 -1.33
CA ASP A 119 -33.77 0.44 -2.57
C ASP A 119 -32.74 0.85 -3.65
N CYS A 120 -31.58 1.40 -3.26
CA CYS A 120 -30.52 1.84 -4.18
C CYS A 120 -30.05 0.79 -5.19
N GLU A 121 -30.24 -0.51 -4.91
CA GLU A 121 -29.92 -1.59 -5.85
C GLU A 121 -30.92 -1.69 -7.01
N GLU A 122 -32.19 -1.40 -6.78
CA GLU A 122 -33.26 -1.44 -7.78
C GLU A 122 -33.48 -0.07 -8.43
N HIS A 123 -33.47 1.00 -7.62
CA HIS A 123 -33.69 2.38 -8.03
C HIS A 123 -32.56 3.28 -7.52
N PHE A 124 -31.46 3.33 -8.26
CA PHE A 124 -30.34 4.20 -7.90
C PHE A 124 -30.69 5.68 -8.16
N ILE A 125 -30.97 6.42 -7.09
CA ILE A 125 -31.14 7.88 -7.11
C ILE A 125 -29.97 8.50 -6.33
N PRO A 126 -29.11 9.32 -6.97
CA PRO A 126 -28.07 10.05 -6.27
C PRO A 126 -28.62 10.87 -5.10
N GLY A 127 -28.13 10.61 -3.90
CA GLY A 127 -28.35 11.41 -2.69
C GLY A 127 -27.16 12.33 -2.40
N GLY A 128 -25.97 12.00 -2.90
CA GLY A 128 -24.78 12.82 -2.74
C GLY A 128 -23.57 12.21 -3.44
N TRP A 129 -22.38 12.43 -2.89
CA TRP A 129 -21.11 12.09 -3.53
C TRP A 129 -20.16 11.37 -2.58
N ALA A 130 -19.32 10.48 -3.11
CA ALA A 130 -18.21 9.86 -2.37
C ALA A 130 -16.93 9.98 -3.18
N ALA A 131 -15.82 10.36 -2.54
CA ALA A 131 -14.51 10.37 -3.16
C ALA A 131 -14.13 8.96 -3.68
N ALA A 132 -13.54 8.90 -4.87
CA ALA A 132 -13.21 7.67 -5.55
C ALA A 132 -11.90 7.06 -5.04
N HIS A 133 -11.81 6.73 -3.75
CA HIS A 133 -10.57 6.24 -3.13
C HIS A 133 -10.05 4.90 -3.68
N TRP A 134 -10.80 4.17 -4.50
CA TRP A 134 -10.22 3.05 -5.26
C TRP A 134 -9.29 3.52 -6.40
N ASN A 135 -9.43 4.77 -6.85
CA ASN A 135 -8.51 5.39 -7.79
C ASN A 135 -7.24 5.85 -7.06
N PRO A 136 -6.05 5.28 -7.39
CA PRO A 136 -4.81 5.64 -6.71
C PRO A 136 -4.45 7.13 -6.84
N TYR A 137 -4.81 7.79 -7.94
CA TYR A 137 -4.55 9.23 -8.13
C TYR A 137 -5.38 10.09 -7.15
N VAL A 138 -6.62 9.67 -6.85
CA VAL A 138 -7.45 10.34 -5.85
C VAL A 138 -6.87 10.13 -4.46
N ARG A 139 -6.45 8.90 -4.13
CA ARG A 139 -5.82 8.60 -2.84
C ARG A 139 -4.58 9.43 -2.57
N VAL A 140 -3.68 9.53 -3.52
CA VAL A 140 -2.44 10.31 -3.36
C VAL A 140 -2.79 11.76 -3.04
N ARG A 141 -3.75 12.38 -3.73
CA ARG A 141 -4.17 13.75 -3.43
C ARG A 141 -4.77 13.89 -2.03
N PHE A 142 -5.58 12.92 -1.60
CA PHE A 142 -6.12 12.90 -0.25
C PHE A 142 -5.01 12.80 0.80
N GLN A 143 -4.02 11.93 0.56
CA GLN A 143 -2.85 11.75 1.43
C GLN A 143 -1.98 13.02 1.50
N ARG A 144 -1.86 13.79 0.40
CA ARG A 144 -1.21 15.11 0.44
C ARG A 144 -1.95 16.10 1.35
N LEU A 145 -3.28 16.09 1.34
CA LEU A 145 -4.06 16.89 2.28
C LEU A 145 -3.82 16.43 3.72
N LEU A 146 -3.77 15.12 3.97
CA LEU A 146 -3.46 14.57 5.30
C LEU A 146 -2.07 15.01 5.79
N ASP A 147 -1.05 14.97 4.92
CA ASP A 147 0.30 15.44 5.24
C ASP A 147 0.32 16.94 5.57
N ALA A 148 -0.38 17.75 4.78
CA ALA A 148 -0.47 19.19 5.00
C ALA A 148 -1.18 19.52 6.32
N LEU A 149 -2.30 18.83 6.61
CA LEU A 149 -3.01 18.97 7.88
C LEU A 149 -2.11 18.56 9.05
N ALA A 150 -1.42 17.42 8.97
CA ALA A 150 -0.53 16.95 10.04
C ALA A 150 0.61 17.94 10.30
N LYS A 151 1.26 18.43 9.23
CA LYS A 151 2.36 19.41 9.32
C LYS A 151 1.96 20.67 10.09
N ASP A 152 0.72 21.11 9.94
CA ASP A 152 0.23 22.31 10.59
C ASP A 152 -0.46 22.06 11.94
N LEU A 153 -1.15 20.93 12.12
CA LEU A 153 -2.12 20.73 13.21
C LEU A 153 -1.77 19.60 14.18
N ASP A 154 -0.82 18.71 13.86
CA ASP A 154 -0.48 17.57 14.73
C ASP A 154 0.00 18.05 16.13
N GLY A 155 -0.68 17.55 17.16
CA GLY A 155 -0.48 17.94 18.56
C GLY A 155 -1.14 19.27 18.97
N LYS A 156 -1.79 19.99 18.05
CA LYS A 156 -2.66 21.14 18.36
C LYS A 156 -4.12 20.73 18.48
N ILE A 157 -4.56 19.81 17.63
CA ILE A 157 -5.89 19.19 17.69
C ILE A 157 -5.84 17.93 18.55
N TYR A 158 -7.00 17.54 19.08
CA TYR A 158 -7.10 16.29 19.84
C TYR A 158 -7.08 15.07 18.93
N GLY A 159 -7.76 15.16 17.78
CA GLY A 159 -7.75 14.10 16.80
C GLY A 159 -8.30 14.49 15.43
N LEU A 160 -8.01 13.62 14.47
CA LEU A 160 -8.55 13.59 13.12
C LEU A 160 -9.44 12.35 12.98
N ASN A 161 -10.65 12.54 12.49
CA ASN A 161 -11.58 11.48 12.14
C ASN A 161 -11.76 11.40 10.62
N LEU A 162 -11.57 10.21 10.06
CA LEU A 162 -11.93 9.89 8.68
C LEU A 162 -13.41 9.44 8.60
N PRO A 163 -14.13 9.77 7.52
CA PRO A 163 -15.56 9.47 7.39
C PRO A 163 -15.86 7.98 7.39
N GLU A 164 -17.12 7.62 7.61
CA GLU A 164 -17.53 6.23 7.75
C GLU A 164 -17.16 5.34 6.55
N THR A 165 -16.86 4.06 6.74
CA THR A 165 -16.53 3.18 5.59
C THR A 165 -17.72 2.90 4.67
N ALA A 166 -18.95 3.13 5.11
CA ALA A 166 -20.16 2.81 4.38
C ALA A 166 -20.38 3.76 3.20
N ILE A 167 -20.45 3.21 1.99
CA ILE A 167 -20.88 3.92 0.76
C ILE A 167 -21.80 3.01 -0.05
N GLN A 168 -22.71 3.61 -0.81
CA GLN A 168 -23.58 2.89 -1.71
C GLN A 168 -23.53 3.51 -3.11
N VAL A 169 -22.63 2.96 -3.92
CA VAL A 169 -22.38 3.37 -5.30
C VAL A 169 -23.02 2.40 -6.28
N GLN A 170 -23.27 2.84 -7.50
CA GLN A 170 -23.87 2.01 -8.53
C GLN A 170 -22.88 0.94 -9.04
N MET A 171 -23.00 -0.28 -8.52
CA MET A 171 -22.05 -1.40 -8.74
C MET A 171 -21.88 -1.82 -10.21
N ASN A 172 -22.92 -1.64 -11.04
CA ASN A 172 -22.89 -2.02 -12.46
C ASN A 172 -22.41 -0.89 -13.38
N ASN A 173 -22.04 0.27 -12.84
CA ASN A 173 -21.53 1.38 -13.62
C ASN A 173 -20.03 1.17 -13.92
N THR A 174 -19.73 0.67 -15.12
CA THR A 174 -18.35 0.43 -15.57
C THR A 174 -17.53 1.71 -15.78
N GLN A 175 -18.15 2.90 -15.77
CA GLN A 175 -17.44 4.17 -15.92
C GLN A 175 -16.70 4.59 -14.65
N THR A 176 -17.10 4.08 -13.48
CA THR A 176 -16.49 4.49 -12.20
C THR A 176 -15.21 3.73 -11.87
N ASN A 177 -14.99 2.57 -12.51
CA ASN A 177 -13.96 1.58 -12.15
C ASN A 177 -14.02 1.14 -10.68
N PHE A 178 -15.18 1.28 -10.02
CA PHE A 178 -15.34 0.89 -8.63
C PHE A 178 -15.09 -0.61 -8.45
N THR A 179 -14.32 -0.96 -7.43
CA THR A 179 -14.23 -2.33 -6.92
C THR A 179 -14.28 -2.32 -5.40
N CYS A 180 -15.00 -3.26 -4.81
CA CYS A 180 -15.08 -3.37 -3.35
C CYS A 180 -13.70 -3.60 -2.70
N GLN A 181 -12.81 -4.36 -3.34
CA GLN A 181 -11.45 -4.56 -2.85
C GLN A 181 -10.59 -3.29 -2.99
N GLY A 182 -10.68 -2.58 -4.11
CA GLY A 182 -9.93 -1.35 -4.32
C GLY A 182 -10.36 -0.25 -3.36
N TYR A 183 -11.66 -0.14 -3.06
CA TYR A 183 -12.16 0.78 -2.04
C TYR A 183 -11.69 0.35 -0.64
N PHE A 184 -11.86 -0.92 -0.28
CA PHE A 184 -11.39 -1.45 1.01
C PHE A 184 -9.89 -1.16 1.25
N ASN A 185 -9.03 -1.49 0.29
CA ASN A 185 -7.60 -1.22 0.38
C ASN A 185 -7.33 0.28 0.46
N GLY A 186 -8.05 1.08 -0.34
CA GLY A 186 -7.87 2.52 -0.38
C GLY A 186 -8.17 3.22 0.95
N GLU A 187 -9.26 2.84 1.61
CA GLU A 187 -9.59 3.35 2.94
C GLU A 187 -8.53 2.95 3.98
N LEU A 188 -8.04 1.70 3.96
CA LEU A 188 -6.98 1.26 4.87
C LEU A 188 -5.66 2.00 4.63
N GLU A 189 -5.28 2.21 3.38
CA GLU A 189 -4.10 2.99 2.98
C GLU A 189 -4.20 4.42 3.49
N ASN A 190 -5.34 5.09 3.30
CA ASN A 190 -5.57 6.46 3.77
C ASN A 190 -5.53 6.55 5.30
N ALA A 191 -6.16 5.61 6.02
CA ALA A 191 -6.14 5.56 7.48
C ALA A 191 -4.74 5.36 8.04
N LYS A 192 -3.96 4.45 7.44
CA LYS A 192 -2.55 4.23 7.81
C LYS A 192 -1.68 5.44 7.49
N HIS A 193 -1.89 6.07 6.34
CA HIS A 193 -1.16 7.28 5.97
C HIS A 193 -1.41 8.41 6.97
N ALA A 194 -2.67 8.65 7.34
CA ALA A 194 -3.03 9.60 8.38
C ALA A 194 -2.35 9.25 9.72
N ALA A 195 -2.41 8.00 10.19
CA ALA A 195 -1.78 7.60 11.45
C ALA A 195 -0.25 7.75 11.45
N ASN A 196 0.41 7.58 10.29
CA ASN A 196 1.86 7.84 10.17
C ASN A 196 2.18 9.34 10.20
N ALA A 197 1.31 10.17 9.61
CA ALA A 197 1.50 11.62 9.54
C ALA A 197 1.25 12.30 10.90
N PHE A 198 0.18 11.89 11.61
CA PHE A 198 -0.20 12.43 12.92
C PHE A 198 0.37 11.57 14.05
N ASN A 199 1.45 12.03 14.68
CA ASN A 199 2.14 11.27 15.73
C ASN A 199 1.73 11.70 17.14
N LYS A 200 1.03 12.83 17.30
CA LYS A 200 0.63 13.39 18.59
C LYS A 200 -0.88 13.46 18.77
N SER A 201 -1.60 13.71 17.69
CA SER A 201 -3.07 13.70 17.67
C SER A 201 -3.59 12.30 17.33
N TYR A 202 -4.75 11.94 17.87
CA TYR A 202 -5.38 10.66 17.51
C TYR A 202 -5.86 10.65 16.06
N VAL A 203 -5.74 9.51 15.38
CA VAL A 203 -6.38 9.26 14.09
C VAL A 203 -7.42 8.17 14.27
N VAL A 204 -8.64 8.43 13.80
CA VAL A 204 -9.76 7.50 13.89
C VAL A 204 -10.34 7.25 12.50
N GLN A 205 -10.68 6.00 12.22
CA GLN A 205 -11.53 5.61 11.10
C GLN A 205 -12.94 5.30 11.61
N TYR A 206 -13.96 5.98 11.08
CA TYR A 206 -15.35 5.57 11.33
C TYR A 206 -15.70 4.34 10.50
N VAL A 207 -16.36 3.35 11.11
CA VAL A 207 -16.73 2.08 10.49
C VAL A 207 -18.18 1.74 10.83
N ASN A 208 -19.02 1.66 9.81
CA ASN A 208 -20.41 1.21 9.93
C ASN A 208 -20.56 -0.19 9.32
N PHE A 209 -20.31 -0.28 8.02
CA PHE A 209 -20.14 -1.52 7.27
C PHE A 209 -19.25 -1.26 6.06
N TRP A 210 -18.84 -2.31 5.38
CA TRP A 210 -18.06 -2.23 4.15
C TRP A 210 -18.91 -2.61 2.93
N PRO A 211 -18.79 -1.92 1.79
CA PRO A 211 -19.35 -2.38 0.52
C PRO A 211 -18.89 -3.81 0.20
N CYS A 212 -19.81 -4.67 -0.24
CA CYS A 212 -19.59 -6.12 -0.39
C CYS A 212 -19.18 -6.89 0.88
N GLY A 213 -19.14 -6.24 2.05
CA GLY A 213 -18.62 -6.79 3.30
C GLY A 213 -19.66 -6.99 4.40
N TRP A 214 -20.96 -6.97 4.04
CA TRP A 214 -22.06 -7.12 5.00
C TRP A 214 -21.89 -8.37 5.86
N ALA A 215 -22.11 -8.22 7.16
CA ALA A 215 -21.95 -9.27 8.17
C ALA A 215 -20.58 -9.97 8.10
N ASN A 216 -19.52 -9.17 7.93
CA ASN A 216 -18.14 -9.62 7.76
C ASN A 216 -17.91 -10.54 6.55
N LYS A 217 -18.73 -10.41 5.50
CA LYS A 217 -18.44 -11.05 4.21
C LYS A 217 -17.07 -10.58 3.70
N ASN A 218 -16.33 -11.48 3.06
CA ASN A 218 -14.94 -11.27 2.63
C ASN A 218 -13.96 -10.93 3.76
N ASN A 219 -14.35 -11.14 5.04
CA ASN A 219 -13.54 -10.85 6.22
C ASN A 219 -13.19 -9.37 6.43
N TYR A 220 -13.87 -8.44 5.74
CA TYR A 220 -13.52 -7.02 5.76
C TYR A 220 -13.59 -6.37 7.14
N LEU A 221 -14.57 -6.72 7.99
CA LEU A 221 -14.64 -6.16 9.34
C LEU A 221 -13.51 -6.72 10.22
N PHE A 222 -13.25 -8.02 10.17
CA PHE A 222 -12.13 -8.58 10.93
C PHE A 222 -10.78 -8.00 10.47
N ASP A 223 -10.52 -8.01 9.16
CA ASP A 223 -9.25 -7.57 8.59
C ASP A 223 -9.02 -6.07 8.82
N SER A 224 -10.06 -5.23 8.72
CA SER A 224 -9.93 -3.78 8.97
C SER A 224 -9.66 -3.48 10.45
N PHE A 225 -10.38 -4.09 11.39
CA PHE A 225 -10.15 -3.85 12.82
C PHE A 225 -8.79 -4.37 13.30
N GLU A 226 -8.35 -5.54 12.80
CA GLU A 226 -7.00 -6.04 13.06
C GLU A 226 -5.94 -5.08 12.48
N PHE A 227 -6.15 -4.60 11.25
CA PHE A 227 -5.28 -3.60 10.64
C PHE A 227 -5.22 -2.30 11.46
N PHE A 228 -6.35 -1.79 11.93
CA PHE A 228 -6.39 -0.57 12.74
C PHE A 228 -5.63 -0.74 14.06
N SER A 229 -5.82 -1.87 14.73
CA SER A 229 -5.06 -2.20 15.95
C SER A 229 -3.55 -2.24 15.70
N GLN A 230 -3.10 -2.89 14.62
CA GLN A 230 -1.68 -3.04 14.29
C GLN A 230 -1.01 -1.73 13.84
N ASN A 231 -1.78 -0.77 13.32
CA ASN A 231 -1.25 0.50 12.78
C ASN A 231 -1.61 1.71 13.66
N ALA A 232 -1.99 1.49 14.93
CA ALA A 232 -2.33 2.55 15.88
C ALA A 232 -3.42 3.52 15.37
N ILE A 233 -4.45 2.98 14.72
CA ILE A 233 -5.62 3.72 14.26
C ILE A 233 -6.77 3.45 15.24
N GLY A 234 -7.38 4.51 15.75
CA GLY A 234 -8.59 4.41 16.56
C GLY A 234 -9.81 4.05 15.71
N VAL A 235 -10.87 3.58 16.35
CA VAL A 235 -12.10 3.15 15.66
C VAL A 235 -13.31 3.89 16.19
N GLY A 236 -14.29 4.10 15.33
CA GLY A 236 -15.52 4.75 15.76
C GLY A 236 -16.67 4.59 14.80
N GLY A 237 -17.78 5.25 15.10
CA GLY A 237 -18.96 5.24 14.25
C GLY A 237 -19.79 6.50 14.43
N PRO A 238 -20.49 6.95 13.37
CA PRO A 238 -21.39 8.08 13.47
C PRO A 238 -22.71 7.72 14.17
N ASP A 239 -23.03 6.42 14.25
CA ASP A 239 -24.25 5.90 14.84
C ASP A 239 -23.97 5.19 16.17
N ASN A 240 -24.83 5.42 17.17
CA ASN A 240 -24.77 4.72 18.45
C ASN A 240 -26.06 3.97 18.83
N LYS A 241 -27.03 3.86 17.92
CA LYS A 241 -28.34 3.25 18.16
C LYS A 241 -28.22 1.81 18.67
N PRO A 242 -28.56 1.50 19.94
CA PRO A 242 -28.58 0.13 20.42
C PRO A 242 -29.59 -0.70 19.65
N TYR A 243 -29.33 -2.00 19.48
CA TYR A 243 -30.21 -2.94 18.78
C TYR A 243 -30.47 -2.65 17.28
N LYS A 244 -29.77 -1.68 16.67
CA LYS A 244 -29.82 -1.44 15.22
C LYS A 244 -29.18 -2.64 14.52
N LYS A 245 -30.01 -3.50 13.92
CA LYS A 245 -29.57 -4.77 13.29
C LYS A 245 -28.45 -4.59 12.28
N THR A 246 -28.43 -3.47 11.54
CA THR A 246 -27.33 -3.12 10.65
C THR A 246 -25.99 -3.08 11.38
N LEU A 247 -25.91 -2.48 12.57
CA LEU A 247 -24.66 -2.32 13.30
C LEU A 247 -24.32 -3.54 14.16
N GLU A 248 -25.32 -4.19 14.76
CA GLU A 248 -25.13 -5.47 15.48
C GLU A 248 -24.59 -6.57 14.57
N ASN A 249 -25.03 -6.61 13.32
CA ASN A 249 -24.51 -7.57 12.34
C ASN A 249 -23.16 -7.13 11.76
N ASN A 250 -22.76 -5.88 11.90
CA ASN A 250 -21.54 -5.32 11.31
C ASN A 250 -20.58 -4.80 12.39
N ALA A 251 -20.43 -3.48 12.56
CA ALA A 251 -19.32 -2.90 13.32
C ALA A 251 -19.35 -3.15 14.84
N TYR A 252 -20.51 -3.25 15.50
CA TYR A 252 -20.58 -3.27 16.97
C TYR A 252 -19.81 -4.43 17.64
N PRO A 253 -19.94 -5.70 17.20
CA PRO A 253 -19.15 -6.79 17.79
C PRO A 253 -17.64 -6.59 17.67
N PHE A 254 -17.18 -5.92 16.60
CA PHE A 254 -15.76 -5.65 16.39
C PHE A 254 -15.28 -4.46 17.21
N MET A 255 -16.10 -3.41 17.34
CA MET A 255 -15.79 -2.30 18.26
C MET A 255 -15.61 -2.78 19.70
N ASP A 256 -16.45 -3.70 20.17
CA ASP A 256 -16.28 -4.29 21.50
C ASP A 256 -15.02 -5.18 21.59
N ALA A 257 -14.82 -6.08 20.61
CA ALA A 257 -13.69 -7.01 20.62
C ALA A 257 -12.30 -6.33 20.49
N TYR A 258 -12.25 -5.12 19.95
CA TYR A 258 -11.02 -4.35 19.72
C TYR A 258 -10.89 -3.11 20.60
N ARG A 259 -11.86 -2.81 21.48
CA ARG A 259 -11.86 -1.59 22.31
C ARG A 259 -10.56 -1.37 23.10
N ASP A 260 -9.94 -2.46 23.57
CA ASP A 260 -8.72 -2.44 24.39
C ASP A 260 -7.44 -2.67 23.54
N LYS A 261 -7.59 -2.76 22.21
CA LYS A 261 -6.51 -3.05 21.26
C LYS A 261 -6.18 -1.90 20.31
N VAL A 262 -7.04 -0.88 20.27
CA VAL A 262 -6.86 0.34 19.48
C VAL A 262 -6.53 1.51 20.41
N PRO A 263 -5.92 2.60 19.91
CA PRO A 263 -5.52 3.72 20.78
C PRO A 263 -6.70 4.44 21.42
N ILE A 264 -7.83 4.51 20.71
CA ILE A 264 -9.05 5.16 21.17
C ILE A 264 -10.27 4.61 20.42
N SER A 265 -11.40 4.54 21.13
CA SER A 265 -12.71 4.29 20.55
C SER A 265 -13.60 5.52 20.74
N VAL A 266 -14.22 6.00 19.66
CA VAL A 266 -15.10 7.17 19.69
C VAL A 266 -16.42 6.86 19.01
N VAL A 267 -17.54 7.32 19.57
CA VAL A 267 -18.86 7.09 18.99
C VAL A 267 -19.62 8.40 19.02
N ALA A 268 -20.13 8.83 17.87
CA ALA A 268 -21.00 9.99 17.78
C ALA A 268 -22.46 9.60 18.01
N VAL A 269 -23.24 10.56 18.50
CA VAL A 269 -24.69 10.47 18.61
C VAL A 269 -25.26 11.56 17.72
N GLN A 270 -26.07 11.19 16.73
CA GLN A 270 -26.69 12.18 15.86
C GLN A 270 -28.04 12.61 16.43
N GLU A 271 -28.48 13.84 16.14
CA GLU A 271 -29.77 14.36 16.62
C GLU A 271 -30.96 13.45 16.24
N PRO A 272 -31.05 12.89 15.01
CA PRO A 272 -32.09 11.91 14.68
C PRO A 272 -31.99 10.58 15.44
N ASP A 273 -30.87 10.30 16.13
CA ASP A 273 -30.74 9.12 16.98
C ASP A 273 -31.46 9.30 18.32
N LEU A 274 -31.61 10.54 18.79
CA LEU A 274 -32.31 10.85 20.04
C LEU A 274 -33.81 10.58 19.97
N GLU A 275 -34.38 10.59 18.76
CA GLU A 275 -35.78 10.25 18.51
C GLU A 275 -36.02 8.73 18.41
N ALA A 276 -34.96 7.93 18.40
CA ALA A 276 -35.08 6.49 18.24
C ALA A 276 -35.72 5.82 19.47
N VAL A 277 -36.57 4.83 19.20
CA VAL A 277 -37.28 4.07 20.24
C VAL A 277 -36.55 2.76 20.50
N ASN A 278 -36.29 2.46 21.77
CA ASN A 278 -35.76 1.18 22.19
C ASN A 278 -36.79 0.08 21.88
N PRO A 279 -36.49 -0.91 21.01
CA PRO A 279 -37.43 -1.94 20.60
C PRO A 279 -37.84 -2.86 21.76
N ASN A 280 -37.03 -2.96 22.82
CA ASN A 280 -37.30 -3.80 23.98
C ASN A 280 -38.20 -3.12 25.01
N THR A 281 -38.15 -1.80 25.13
CA THR A 281 -38.94 -1.03 26.13
C THR A 281 -40.08 -0.22 25.51
N SER A 282 -40.08 -0.05 24.18
CA SER A 282 -40.99 0.84 23.44
C SER A 282 -40.97 2.29 23.95
N ARG A 283 -39.85 2.73 24.55
CA ARG A 283 -39.60 4.10 25.02
C ARG A 283 -38.38 4.69 24.30
N PRO A 284 -38.25 6.02 24.22
CA PRO A 284 -37.03 6.65 23.74
C PRO A 284 -35.80 6.14 24.51
N PHE A 285 -34.66 6.06 23.82
CA PHE A 285 -33.40 5.65 24.46
C PHE A 285 -33.00 6.61 25.59
N THR A 286 -32.41 6.03 26.63
CA THR A 286 -31.84 6.69 27.80
C THR A 286 -30.33 6.45 27.86
N LYS A 287 -29.60 7.22 28.68
CA LYS A 287 -28.16 6.99 28.89
C LYS A 287 -27.86 5.60 29.48
N GLU A 288 -28.83 4.97 30.15
CA GLU A 288 -28.64 3.67 30.78
C GLU A 288 -28.84 2.48 29.82
N ASP A 289 -29.29 2.71 28.58
CA ASP A 289 -29.51 1.63 27.62
C ASP A 289 -28.16 1.13 27.05
N PRO A 290 -27.75 -0.13 27.31
CA PRO A 290 -26.44 -0.64 26.91
C PRO A 290 -26.37 -0.84 25.39
N ALA A 291 -25.27 -0.37 24.78
CA ALA A 291 -25.00 -0.55 23.35
C ALA A 291 -24.43 -1.95 23.00
N VAL A 292 -23.82 -2.64 23.97
CA VAL A 292 -23.22 -3.99 23.81
C VAL A 292 -23.39 -4.82 25.09
N GLU A 293 -23.74 -6.10 24.97
CA GLU A 293 -23.88 -7.06 26.07
C GLU A 293 -22.50 -7.63 26.46
N GLU A 294 -22.03 -7.39 27.70
CA GLU A 294 -20.76 -7.94 28.23
C GLU A 294 -20.75 -9.48 28.19
N ARG A 295 -19.73 -10.09 27.57
CA ARG A 295 -19.45 -11.54 27.70
C ARG A 295 -17.99 -11.82 28.04
N GLU A 296 -17.78 -12.79 28.94
CA GLU A 296 -16.47 -13.16 29.52
C GLU A 296 -15.47 -13.80 28.52
N PRO A 297 -14.15 -13.62 28.72
CA PRO A 297 -13.10 -14.13 27.83
C PRO A 297 -12.70 -15.60 28.09
N ILE A 298 -12.43 -16.36 27.01
CA ILE A 298 -12.01 -17.77 27.04
C ILE A 298 -10.49 -17.90 26.87
N THR A 299 -9.82 -18.68 27.73
CA THR A 299 -8.36 -18.92 27.73
C THR A 299 -7.94 -20.13 26.85
N PRO A 300 -6.83 -20.10 26.08
CA PRO A 300 -6.38 -21.26 25.28
C PRO A 300 -5.35 -22.15 26.01
N GLN A 301 -5.53 -23.48 25.88
CA GLN A 301 -4.60 -24.51 26.38
C GLN A 301 -3.52 -24.91 25.35
N ARG A 302 -2.34 -25.25 25.88
CA ARG A 302 -1.10 -25.62 25.19
C ARG A 302 -0.96 -27.15 25.08
N ARG A 303 -0.48 -27.70 23.95
CA ARG A 303 0.12 -29.06 23.88
C ARG A 303 1.33 -29.13 22.96
N GLN A 304 2.41 -29.70 23.51
CA GLN A 304 3.68 -30.06 22.87
C GLN A 304 3.57 -31.36 22.03
N LYS A 305 4.47 -31.54 21.04
CA LYS A 305 5.18 -32.82 20.79
C LYS A 305 6.42 -32.68 19.87
N SER A 306 7.20 -33.76 19.77
CA SER A 306 8.66 -33.84 19.58
C SER A 306 9.16 -34.45 18.25
N ARG A 307 10.32 -33.94 17.75
CA ARG A 307 11.50 -34.53 17.02
C ARG A 307 11.37 -35.90 16.29
N ARG A 308 11.85 -36.15 15.05
CA ARG A 308 13.23 -36.07 14.44
C ARG A 308 13.20 -36.23 12.88
N PRO A 309 14.31 -35.99 12.12
CA PRO A 309 14.26 -35.64 10.69
C PRO A 309 14.88 -36.65 9.70
N ILE A 310 14.69 -36.37 8.40
CA ILE A 310 15.37 -37.02 7.27
C ILE A 310 16.04 -35.95 6.39
N THR A 311 17.28 -36.21 5.97
CA THR A 311 18.18 -35.31 5.24
C THR A 311 18.31 -35.72 3.76
N LEU A 312 18.35 -34.75 2.82
CA LEU A 312 18.80 -34.90 1.41
C LEU A 312 19.34 -33.53 0.89
N PRO A 313 20.10 -33.47 -0.23
CA PRO A 313 21.49 -32.99 -0.22
C PRO A 313 21.70 -31.60 -0.87
N PHE A 314 22.79 -30.97 -0.43
CA PHE A 314 23.43 -29.76 -1.01
C PHE A 314 22.65 -28.43 -0.90
N GLN A 315 22.75 -27.81 0.27
CA GLN A 315 22.73 -26.35 0.44
C GLN A 315 24.17 -25.89 0.73
N PRO A 316 24.64 -24.73 0.23
CA PRO A 316 25.88 -24.14 0.72
C PRO A 316 25.68 -23.77 2.19
N ARG A 317 26.22 -24.60 3.09
CA ARG A 317 26.14 -24.44 4.56
C ARG A 317 27.27 -23.55 5.09
N ASP A 318 27.83 -22.69 4.26
CA ASP A 318 29.05 -21.94 4.56
C ASP A 318 28.79 -20.49 4.16
N LEU A 319 28.71 -19.61 5.15
CA LEU A 319 28.45 -18.18 4.99
C LEU A 319 29.39 -17.55 3.97
N GLU A 320 30.67 -17.95 3.96
CA GLU A 320 31.65 -17.45 2.99
C GLU A 320 31.35 -17.94 1.58
N LYS A 321 30.93 -19.20 1.40
CA LYS A 321 30.48 -19.67 0.08
C LYS A 321 29.21 -18.99 -0.41
N ARG A 322 28.30 -18.57 0.48
CA ARG A 322 27.12 -17.77 0.10
C ARG A 322 27.52 -16.37 -0.31
N LYS A 323 28.39 -15.70 0.45
CA LYS A 323 28.96 -14.39 0.07
C LYS A 323 29.66 -14.46 -1.29
N GLN A 324 30.45 -15.51 -1.52
CA GLN A 324 31.11 -15.76 -2.81
C GLN A 324 30.12 -16.03 -3.94
N ALA A 325 29.06 -16.79 -3.70
CA ALA A 325 28.06 -17.08 -4.72
C ALA A 325 27.19 -15.85 -5.07
N VAL A 326 26.87 -15.01 -4.08
CA VAL A 326 26.20 -13.71 -4.29
C VAL A 326 27.12 -12.73 -5.03
N SER A 327 28.43 -12.79 -4.78
CA SER A 327 29.41 -11.93 -5.45
C SER A 327 29.41 -12.08 -6.97
N VAL A 328 29.02 -13.25 -7.49
CA VAL A 328 28.88 -13.49 -8.93
C VAL A 328 27.81 -12.55 -9.51
N TRP A 329 26.66 -12.44 -8.86
CA TRP A 329 25.59 -11.50 -9.26
C TRP A 329 25.97 -10.05 -8.99
N THR A 330 26.63 -9.76 -7.86
CA THR A 330 27.12 -8.41 -7.57
C THR A 330 28.14 -7.94 -8.60
N SER A 331 29.01 -8.83 -9.08
CA SER A 331 29.99 -8.52 -10.13
C SER A 331 29.34 -8.29 -11.50
N PHE A 332 28.30 -9.05 -11.82
CA PHE A 332 27.47 -8.79 -12.99
C PHE A 332 26.80 -7.41 -12.92
N LEU A 333 26.18 -7.07 -11.78
CA LEU A 333 25.56 -5.76 -11.56
C LEU A 333 26.59 -4.63 -11.64
N ALA A 334 27.76 -4.81 -11.02
CA ALA A 334 28.85 -3.85 -11.09
C ALA A 334 29.37 -3.65 -12.52
N PHE A 335 29.39 -4.71 -13.34
CA PHE A 335 29.80 -4.62 -14.74
C PHE A 335 28.86 -3.73 -15.55
N ILE A 336 27.57 -4.01 -15.47
CA ILE A 336 26.57 -3.28 -16.27
C ILE A 336 26.44 -1.83 -15.82
N THR A 337 26.56 -1.53 -14.51
CA THR A 337 26.51 -0.15 -14.00
C THR A 337 27.80 0.61 -14.31
N PHE A 338 28.97 -0.01 -14.12
CA PHE A 338 30.25 0.64 -14.44
C PHE A 338 30.39 1.03 -15.92
N HIS A 339 29.75 0.26 -16.82
CA HIS A 339 29.73 0.54 -18.25
C HIS A 339 28.50 1.32 -18.73
N TRP A 340 27.59 1.69 -17.82
CA TRP A 340 26.49 2.61 -18.06
C TRP A 340 27.03 4.05 -18.12
N HIS A 341 26.51 4.88 -19.03
CA HIS A 341 27.04 6.24 -19.21
C HIS A 341 25.99 7.32 -18.94
N ASN A 342 24.87 7.27 -19.64
CA ASN A 342 23.76 8.18 -19.45
C ASN A 342 22.45 7.56 -19.93
N TYR A 343 21.33 8.09 -19.44
CA TYR A 343 20.00 7.55 -19.69
C TYR A 343 19.71 7.39 -21.19
N GLY A 344 19.40 6.14 -21.58
CA GLY A 344 19.09 5.77 -22.96
C GLY A 344 20.30 5.56 -23.87
N ALA A 345 21.54 5.77 -23.40
CA ALA A 345 22.73 5.39 -24.14
C ALA A 345 23.39 4.15 -23.54
N ASP A 346 23.59 3.15 -24.39
CA ASP A 346 24.23 1.90 -24.01
C ASP A 346 25.77 2.06 -23.97
N GLY A 347 26.32 3.17 -24.49
CA GLY A 347 27.71 3.56 -24.33
C GLY A 347 28.71 2.45 -24.66
N ALA A 348 29.49 2.04 -23.65
CA ALA A 348 30.44 0.94 -23.76
C ALA A 348 29.75 -0.43 -23.98
N LEU A 349 28.54 -0.63 -23.44
CA LEU A 349 27.77 -1.87 -23.62
C LEU A 349 27.37 -2.05 -25.09
N GLU A 350 26.92 -0.99 -25.78
CA GLU A 350 26.61 -1.07 -27.22
C GLU A 350 27.85 -1.25 -28.08
N ALA A 351 28.96 -0.58 -27.75
CA ALA A 351 30.24 -0.82 -28.42
C ALA A 351 30.74 -2.26 -28.25
N MET A 352 30.38 -2.91 -27.13
CA MET A 352 30.62 -4.31 -26.82
C MET A 352 29.61 -5.27 -27.49
N GLY A 353 28.63 -4.75 -28.22
CA GLY A 353 27.65 -5.52 -28.98
C GLY A 353 26.36 -5.86 -28.22
N LEU A 354 26.11 -5.23 -27.06
CA LEU A 354 24.84 -5.35 -26.34
C LEU A 354 23.82 -4.33 -26.84
N GLN A 355 22.64 -4.83 -27.23
CA GLN A 355 21.46 -4.10 -27.64
C GLN A 355 20.37 -4.33 -26.60
N LEU A 356 20.32 -3.45 -25.59
CA LEU A 356 19.44 -3.63 -24.45
C LEU A 356 18.01 -3.18 -24.78
N SER A 357 17.02 -3.89 -24.23
CA SER A 357 15.63 -3.43 -24.27
C SER A 357 15.43 -2.24 -23.33
N TRP A 358 14.46 -1.39 -23.65
CA TRP A 358 14.12 -0.23 -22.84
C TRP A 358 13.85 -0.52 -21.35
N PRO A 359 13.10 -1.57 -20.98
CA PRO A 359 12.95 -1.93 -19.57
C PRO A 359 14.27 -2.28 -18.88
N LEU A 360 15.19 -2.98 -19.56
CA LEU A 360 16.51 -3.28 -18.99
C LEU A 360 17.33 -2.00 -18.80
N LYS A 361 17.24 -1.05 -19.74
CA LYS A 361 17.87 0.27 -19.62
C LYS A 361 17.33 1.05 -18.43
N ASP A 362 16.01 1.03 -18.22
CA ASP A 362 15.38 1.73 -17.09
C ASP A 362 15.84 1.16 -15.74
N PHE A 363 15.94 -0.18 -15.64
CA PHE A 363 16.45 -0.81 -14.43
C PHE A 363 17.93 -0.50 -14.19
N ILE A 364 18.79 -0.60 -15.22
CA ILE A 364 20.23 -0.31 -15.08
C ILE A 364 20.44 1.14 -14.66
N ASP A 365 19.77 2.09 -15.31
CA ASP A 365 19.84 3.51 -14.97
C ASP A 365 19.34 3.80 -13.55
N THR A 366 18.30 3.11 -13.10
CA THR A 366 17.78 3.24 -11.74
C THR A 366 18.76 2.69 -10.71
N ILE A 367 19.39 1.55 -11.00
CA ILE A 367 20.42 0.96 -10.13
C ILE A 367 21.64 1.89 -10.05
N ASP A 368 22.09 2.43 -11.18
CA ASP A 368 23.22 3.36 -11.28
C ASP A 368 22.98 4.63 -10.43
N ASP A 369 21.83 5.28 -10.62
CA ASP A 369 21.47 6.50 -9.87
C ASP A 369 21.42 6.28 -8.35
N TYR A 370 20.83 5.17 -7.86
CA TYR A 370 20.78 4.90 -6.42
C TYR A 370 22.09 4.39 -5.83
N ALA A 371 22.89 3.67 -6.62
CA ALA A 371 24.20 3.22 -6.18
C ALA A 371 25.14 4.41 -5.89
N GLU A 372 25.03 5.50 -6.65
CA GLU A 372 25.82 6.73 -6.44
C GLU A 372 25.34 7.55 -5.22
N HIS A 373 24.03 7.60 -4.95
CA HIS A 373 23.46 8.48 -3.94
C HIS A 373 23.24 7.82 -2.56
N GLY A 374 23.19 6.49 -2.47
CA GLY A 374 23.22 5.73 -1.20
C GLY A 374 22.01 5.87 -0.26
N GLN A 375 20.95 6.61 -0.64
CA GLN A 375 19.86 6.99 0.28
C GLN A 375 18.54 6.22 0.13
N TYR A 376 18.41 5.23 -0.76
CA TYR A 376 17.12 4.55 -1.01
C TYR A 376 17.25 3.03 -1.24
N GLN A 377 17.52 2.27 -0.17
CA GLN A 377 17.78 0.82 -0.24
C GLN A 377 16.62 0.00 -0.83
N ASN A 378 15.36 0.37 -0.55
CA ASN A 378 14.18 -0.36 -1.04
C ASN A 378 14.00 -0.22 -2.56
N ALA A 379 14.17 1.00 -3.09
CA ALA A 379 14.07 1.25 -4.54
C ALA A 379 15.20 0.57 -5.31
N LEU A 380 16.42 0.60 -4.75
CA LEU A 380 17.55 -0.15 -5.28
C LEU A 380 17.28 -1.67 -5.30
N GLN A 381 16.74 -2.23 -4.21
CA GLN A 381 16.39 -3.65 -4.14
C GLN A 381 15.34 -4.04 -5.20
N HIS A 382 14.30 -3.22 -5.37
CA HIS A 382 13.27 -3.45 -6.38
C HIS A 382 13.85 -3.43 -7.80
N ALA A 383 14.64 -2.41 -8.14
CA ALA A 383 15.25 -2.28 -9.46
C ALA A 383 16.21 -3.44 -9.77
N VAL A 384 17.02 -3.85 -8.79
CA VAL A 384 17.89 -5.03 -8.92
C VAL A 384 17.06 -6.29 -9.15
N LYS A 385 16.02 -6.53 -8.35
CA LYS A 385 15.15 -7.71 -8.52
C LYS A 385 14.48 -7.75 -9.90
N GLY A 386 13.91 -6.63 -10.34
CA GLY A 386 13.27 -6.50 -11.65
C GLY A 386 14.22 -6.81 -12.80
N LEU A 387 15.43 -6.23 -12.77
CA LEU A 387 16.48 -6.52 -13.74
C LEU A 387 16.82 -8.02 -13.79
N LEU A 388 17.11 -8.62 -12.62
CA LEU A 388 17.54 -10.01 -12.53
C LEU A 388 16.47 -10.97 -13.05
N ILE A 389 15.20 -10.79 -12.66
CA ILE A 389 14.09 -11.60 -13.15
C ILE A 389 13.95 -11.47 -14.67
N GLN A 390 14.08 -10.26 -15.21
CA GLN A 390 13.93 -10.03 -16.64
C GLN A 390 15.03 -10.70 -17.47
N VAL A 391 16.29 -10.66 -17.01
CA VAL A 391 17.40 -11.33 -17.71
C VAL A 391 17.34 -12.85 -17.58
N ILE A 392 16.79 -13.40 -16.49
CA ILE A 392 16.63 -14.85 -16.29
C ILE A 392 15.47 -15.41 -17.12
N THR A 393 14.35 -14.70 -17.22
CA THR A 393 13.09 -15.22 -17.80
C THR A 393 12.96 -15.04 -19.32
N ASN A 394 13.88 -14.33 -19.97
CA ASN A 394 13.82 -14.06 -21.40
C ASN A 394 14.11 -15.32 -22.25
N ALA A 395 13.05 -15.99 -22.72
CA ALA A 395 13.15 -17.21 -23.53
C ALA A 395 13.78 -17.02 -24.94
N LEU A 396 13.89 -15.77 -25.41
CA LEU A 396 14.47 -15.43 -26.72
C LEU A 396 15.84 -14.75 -26.60
N ALA A 397 16.47 -14.86 -25.43
CA ALA A 397 17.74 -14.23 -25.13
C ALA A 397 18.84 -14.65 -26.11
N THR A 398 19.55 -13.66 -26.64
CA THR A 398 20.81 -13.85 -27.36
C THR A 398 21.94 -13.12 -26.62
N PRO A 399 23.22 -13.43 -26.87
CA PRO A 399 24.33 -12.65 -26.34
C PRO A 399 24.23 -11.15 -26.69
N GLN A 400 23.58 -10.78 -27.79
CA GLN A 400 23.40 -9.38 -28.17
C GLN A 400 22.24 -8.70 -27.44
N THR A 401 21.29 -9.44 -26.87
CA THR A 401 20.04 -8.85 -26.32
C THR A 401 19.85 -9.10 -24.83
N ASN A 402 20.70 -9.93 -24.23
CA ASN A 402 20.62 -10.28 -22.83
C ASN A 402 21.99 -10.09 -22.15
N PRO A 403 22.11 -9.14 -21.20
CA PRO A 403 23.38 -8.81 -20.58
C PRO A 403 23.94 -9.96 -19.74
N LEU A 404 23.11 -10.84 -19.17
CA LEU A 404 23.58 -12.01 -18.43
C LEU A 404 24.24 -13.03 -19.36
N VAL A 405 23.63 -13.29 -20.53
CA VAL A 405 24.19 -14.21 -21.54
C VAL A 405 25.50 -13.68 -22.11
N TRP A 406 25.57 -12.37 -22.37
CA TRP A 406 26.79 -11.71 -22.81
C TRP A 406 27.89 -11.78 -21.75
N TRP A 407 27.55 -11.50 -20.49
CA TRP A 407 28.49 -11.54 -19.38
C TRP A 407 29.03 -12.95 -19.14
N LEU A 408 28.22 -13.99 -19.31
CA LEU A 408 28.68 -15.38 -19.32
C LEU A 408 29.70 -15.64 -20.43
N ALA A 409 29.53 -15.05 -21.61
CA ALA A 409 30.51 -15.16 -22.70
C ALA A 409 31.85 -14.48 -22.33
N VAL A 410 31.80 -13.35 -21.62
CA VAL A 410 33.01 -12.70 -21.07
C VAL A 410 33.69 -13.57 -20.01
N LEU A 411 32.94 -14.18 -19.10
CA LEU A 411 33.51 -15.12 -18.12
C LEU A 411 34.18 -16.31 -18.80
N ILE A 412 33.57 -16.89 -19.83
CA ILE A 412 34.19 -17.98 -20.61
C ILE A 412 35.48 -17.49 -21.27
N GLN A 413 35.44 -16.33 -21.91
CA GLN A 413 36.61 -15.78 -22.58
C GLN A 413 37.76 -15.53 -21.59
N THR A 414 37.47 -14.95 -20.43
CA THR A 414 38.48 -14.52 -19.46
C THR A 414 38.99 -15.65 -18.54
N GLU A 415 38.14 -16.61 -18.19
CA GLU A 415 38.48 -17.66 -17.20
C GLU A 415 38.75 -19.04 -17.81
N VAL A 416 38.30 -19.29 -19.04
CA VAL A 416 38.43 -20.61 -19.70
C VAL A 416 39.36 -20.54 -20.91
N LEU A 417 39.24 -19.48 -21.72
CA LEU A 417 39.92 -19.39 -23.02
C LEU A 417 41.20 -18.54 -23.00
N ASP A 418 41.30 -17.57 -22.11
CA ASP A 418 42.41 -16.60 -22.07
C ASP A 418 43.17 -16.63 -20.72
N THR A 419 44.29 -15.91 -20.65
CA THR A 419 45.16 -15.79 -19.46
C THR A 419 45.02 -14.44 -18.74
N GLN A 420 43.91 -13.74 -18.96
CA GLN A 420 43.66 -12.43 -18.36
C GLN A 420 43.50 -12.54 -16.83
N PRO A 421 43.96 -11.54 -16.06
CA PRO A 421 43.77 -11.52 -14.62
C PRO A 421 42.28 -11.47 -14.27
N ARG A 422 41.88 -12.26 -13.27
CA ARG A 422 40.51 -12.28 -12.76
C ARG A 422 40.11 -10.88 -12.28
N TRP A 423 38.89 -10.49 -12.62
CA TRP A 423 38.35 -9.23 -12.15
C TRP A 423 38.11 -9.30 -10.64
N CYS A 424 38.75 -8.40 -9.89
CA CYS A 424 38.71 -8.40 -8.42
C CYS A 424 37.89 -7.21 -7.92
N ILE A 425 36.86 -7.47 -7.12
CA ILE A 425 36.10 -6.43 -6.41
C ILE A 425 36.76 -6.22 -5.04
N ALA A 426 37.03 -4.97 -4.70
CA ALA A 426 37.61 -4.63 -3.39
C ALA A 426 36.73 -5.18 -2.26
N HIS A 427 37.36 -5.79 -1.25
CA HIS A 427 36.70 -6.40 -0.07
C HIS A 427 35.89 -7.69 -0.33
N LEU A 428 36.03 -8.31 -1.50
CA LEU A 428 35.39 -9.59 -1.83
C LEU A 428 36.45 -10.63 -2.24
N GLN A 429 36.58 -11.71 -1.45
CA GLN A 429 37.47 -12.83 -1.79
C GLN A 429 36.80 -13.76 -2.81
N ASP A 430 37.13 -13.56 -4.08
CA ASP A 430 36.63 -14.41 -5.17
C ASP A 430 37.50 -15.66 -5.35
N THR A 431 37.11 -16.76 -4.69
CA THR A 431 37.81 -18.06 -4.77
C THR A 431 37.09 -19.08 -5.63
N LEU A 432 36.01 -18.71 -6.32
CA LEU A 432 35.22 -19.65 -7.11
C LEU A 432 35.95 -19.99 -8.43
N ASP A 433 35.84 -21.24 -8.86
CA ASP A 433 36.16 -21.63 -10.23
C ASP A 433 34.95 -21.43 -11.16
N PHE A 434 35.20 -21.44 -12.48
CA PHE A 434 34.15 -21.20 -13.48
C PHE A 434 32.94 -22.15 -13.32
N PRO A 435 33.11 -23.49 -13.12
CA PRO A 435 31.99 -24.38 -12.81
C PRO A 435 31.20 -24.02 -11.54
N GLN A 436 31.86 -23.55 -10.49
CA GLN A 436 31.22 -23.11 -9.25
C GLN A 436 30.42 -21.82 -9.46
N ARG A 437 30.91 -20.88 -10.28
CA ARG A 437 30.15 -19.68 -10.65
C ARG A 437 28.88 -20.02 -11.44
N LEU A 438 28.96 -20.93 -12.41
CA LEU A 438 27.78 -21.36 -13.16
C LEU A 438 26.72 -22.00 -12.24
N LYS A 439 27.16 -22.80 -11.26
CA LYS A 439 26.28 -23.37 -10.23
C LYS A 439 25.67 -22.30 -9.34
N ALA A 440 26.43 -21.26 -8.97
CA ALA A 440 25.91 -20.12 -8.20
C ALA A 440 24.84 -19.36 -8.99
N ILE A 441 25.07 -19.10 -10.28
CA ILE A 441 24.11 -18.44 -11.17
C ILE A 441 22.84 -19.28 -11.27
N ASP A 442 22.94 -20.57 -11.58
CA ASP A 442 21.78 -21.47 -11.67
C ASP A 442 21.00 -21.55 -10.34
N HIS A 443 21.71 -21.68 -9.22
CA HIS A 443 21.08 -21.76 -7.90
C HIS A 443 20.28 -20.51 -7.55
N TYR A 444 20.89 -19.33 -7.62
CA TYR A 444 20.21 -18.09 -7.25
C TYR A 444 19.19 -17.66 -8.29
N ALA A 445 19.35 -18.01 -9.57
CA ALA A 445 18.30 -17.83 -10.56
C ALA A 445 17.04 -18.61 -10.19
N ARG A 446 17.18 -19.86 -9.71
CA ARG A 446 16.04 -20.65 -9.22
C ARG A 446 15.40 -20.03 -7.98
N VAL A 447 16.21 -19.50 -7.05
CA VAL A 447 15.70 -18.81 -5.85
C VAL A 447 14.91 -17.57 -6.23
N LEU A 448 15.45 -16.71 -7.09
CA LEU A 448 14.80 -15.50 -7.56
C LEU A 448 13.50 -15.80 -8.32
N LEU A 449 13.50 -16.80 -9.21
CA LEU A 449 12.29 -17.24 -9.91
C LEU A 449 11.23 -17.80 -8.95
N LEU A 450 11.65 -18.53 -7.92
CA LEU A 450 10.74 -19.06 -6.91
C LEU A 450 10.11 -17.93 -6.11
N GLU A 451 10.92 -16.95 -5.71
CA GLU A 451 10.49 -15.76 -5.00
C GLU A 451 9.50 -14.93 -5.84
N ASP A 452 9.85 -14.60 -7.09
CA ASP A 452 8.97 -13.85 -8.02
C ASP A 452 7.66 -14.60 -8.28
N ALA A 453 7.69 -15.92 -8.52
CA ALA A 453 6.49 -16.72 -8.69
C ALA A 453 5.61 -16.75 -7.43
N PHE A 454 6.24 -16.76 -6.25
CA PHE A 454 5.54 -16.74 -4.96
C PHE A 454 4.84 -15.40 -4.73
N TYR A 455 5.53 -14.27 -4.92
CA TYR A 455 4.91 -12.94 -4.76
C TYR A 455 3.82 -12.69 -5.80
N ARG A 456 4.05 -13.03 -7.08
CA ARG A 456 2.98 -12.94 -8.10
C ARG A 456 1.76 -13.77 -7.74
N TRP A 457 1.94 -14.94 -7.13
CA TRP A 457 0.82 -15.77 -6.68
C TRP A 457 0.11 -15.17 -5.46
N ILE A 458 0.85 -14.56 -4.52
CA ILE A 458 0.26 -13.82 -3.39
C ILE A 458 -0.59 -12.67 -3.92
N ASP A 459 0.00 -11.85 -4.79
CA ASP A 459 -0.54 -10.56 -5.23
C ASP A 459 -1.61 -10.71 -6.33
N ASP A 460 -1.79 -11.90 -6.90
CA ASP A 460 -2.82 -12.17 -7.92
C ASP A 460 -4.24 -11.93 -7.35
N PRO A 461 -4.96 -10.89 -7.84
CA PRO A 461 -6.29 -10.54 -7.36
C PRO A 461 -7.39 -11.44 -7.95
N SER A 462 -7.05 -12.34 -8.87
CA SER A 462 -8.01 -13.24 -9.53
C SER A 462 -8.54 -14.28 -8.54
N PRO A 463 -9.83 -14.68 -8.64
CA PRO A 463 -10.40 -15.78 -7.86
C PRO A 463 -9.92 -17.13 -8.39
N HIS A 464 -8.62 -17.39 -8.33
CA HIS A 464 -8.06 -18.72 -8.52
C HIS A 464 -8.32 -19.60 -7.29
N ARG A 465 -7.98 -20.89 -7.37
CA ARG A 465 -8.33 -21.97 -6.42
C ARG A 465 -8.03 -21.70 -4.91
N VAL A 466 -7.38 -20.60 -4.55
CA VAL A 466 -6.93 -20.27 -3.19
C VAL A 466 -7.41 -18.88 -2.80
N SER A 467 -8.12 -18.77 -1.67
CA SER A 467 -8.61 -17.46 -1.17
C SER A 467 -7.46 -16.60 -0.60
N PRO A 468 -7.61 -15.27 -0.55
CA PRO A 468 -6.62 -14.38 0.07
C PRO A 468 -6.25 -14.79 1.51
N ILE A 469 -7.23 -15.26 2.29
CA ILE A 469 -7.02 -15.77 3.65
C ILE A 469 -6.10 -17.00 3.63
N GLN A 470 -6.31 -17.93 2.70
CA GLN A 470 -5.46 -19.11 2.55
C GLN A 470 -4.05 -18.76 2.05
N LYS A 471 -3.90 -17.73 1.20
CA LYS A 471 -2.59 -17.21 0.80
C LYS A 471 -1.85 -16.59 2.00
N ARG A 472 -2.54 -15.77 2.80
CA ARG A 472 -2.00 -15.16 4.03
C ARG A 472 -1.58 -16.22 5.05
N GLN A 473 -2.39 -17.26 5.24
CA GLN A 473 -2.02 -18.41 6.09
C GLN A 473 -0.74 -19.13 5.62
N VAL A 474 -0.49 -19.18 4.31
CA VAL A 474 0.77 -19.73 3.78
C VAL A 474 1.95 -18.82 4.11
N VAL A 475 1.79 -17.50 3.98
CA VAL A 475 2.81 -16.51 4.38
C VAL A 475 3.10 -16.58 5.88
N ASP A 476 2.07 -16.51 6.72
CA ASP A 476 2.21 -16.59 8.18
C ASP A 476 2.89 -17.90 8.61
N SER A 477 2.61 -19.00 7.90
CA SER A 477 3.25 -20.30 8.15
C SER A 477 4.73 -20.31 7.74
N LEU A 478 5.09 -19.58 6.68
CA LEU A 478 6.47 -19.45 6.21
C LEU A 478 7.29 -18.54 7.13
N ASP A 479 6.71 -17.42 7.59
CA ASP A 479 7.38 -16.46 8.48
C ASP A 479 7.63 -17.03 9.89
N GLN A 480 6.86 -18.04 10.29
CA GLN A 480 7.08 -18.79 11.53
C GLN A 480 8.24 -19.81 11.44
N VAL A 481 8.80 -20.05 10.25
CA VAL A 481 9.93 -20.97 10.08
C VAL A 481 11.22 -20.26 10.51
N SER A 482 11.78 -20.68 11.66
CA SER A 482 13.08 -20.15 12.10
C SER A 482 14.17 -20.41 11.06
N LEU A 483 14.83 -19.32 10.67
CA LEU A 483 15.98 -19.29 9.77
C LEU A 483 17.32 -19.11 10.52
N ASP A 484 17.30 -19.05 11.86
CA ASP A 484 18.48 -18.73 12.70
C ASP A 484 19.65 -19.73 12.55
N TRP A 485 19.37 -20.91 11.99
CA TRP A 485 20.38 -21.92 11.68
C TRP A 485 21.16 -21.60 10.40
N LEU A 486 20.59 -20.80 9.48
CA LEU A 486 21.25 -20.37 8.24
C LEU A 486 22.44 -19.46 8.51
N ASP A 487 22.40 -18.63 9.56
CA ASP A 487 23.46 -17.68 9.92
C ASP A 487 24.58 -18.30 10.75
N ARG A 488 24.37 -19.52 11.26
CA ARG A 488 25.32 -20.24 12.11
C ARG A 488 25.98 -21.42 11.42
N ASP A 489 25.78 -21.55 10.10
CA ASP A 489 26.22 -22.70 9.30
C ASP A 489 25.78 -24.05 9.92
N GLY A 490 24.66 -24.03 10.65
CA GLY A 490 24.12 -25.18 11.36
C GLY A 490 23.36 -26.12 10.43
N GLU A 491 23.23 -27.40 10.82
CA GLU A 491 22.29 -28.28 10.12
C GLU A 491 20.85 -27.79 10.31
N ARG A 492 20.04 -27.89 9.25
CA ARG A 492 18.59 -27.64 9.34
C ARG A 492 18.05 -28.43 10.54
N PRO A 493 17.44 -27.78 11.53
CA PRO A 493 16.93 -28.45 12.71
C PRO A 493 15.95 -29.56 12.33
N PRO A 494 15.91 -30.66 13.10
CA PRO A 494 14.99 -31.73 12.85
C PRO A 494 13.51 -31.32 12.76
N ILE A 495 12.86 -31.53 11.62
CA ILE A 495 11.41 -31.33 11.47
C ILE A 495 10.67 -32.66 11.71
N ASP A 496 9.52 -32.62 12.39
CA ASP A 496 8.62 -33.76 12.57
C ASP A 496 7.90 -34.07 11.23
N PRO A 497 8.10 -35.25 10.62
CA PRO A 497 7.48 -35.61 9.34
C PRO A 497 5.94 -35.54 9.35
N ARG A 498 5.30 -35.63 10.51
CA ARG A 498 3.83 -35.50 10.63
C ARG A 498 3.36 -34.05 10.54
N GLN A 499 4.16 -33.08 11.00
CA GLN A 499 3.87 -31.65 10.81
C GLN A 499 4.07 -31.25 9.34
N GLU A 500 5.07 -31.82 8.68
CA GLU A 500 5.36 -31.57 7.26
C GLU A 500 4.21 -32.06 6.36
N ILE A 501 3.67 -33.27 6.63
CA ILE A 501 2.51 -33.81 5.89
C ILE A 501 1.21 -33.04 6.20
N GLN A 502 1.01 -32.55 7.44
CA GLN A 502 -0.17 -31.74 7.78
C GLN A 502 -0.12 -30.32 7.21
N GLN A 503 1.06 -29.68 7.15
CA GLN A 503 1.25 -28.38 6.53
C GLN A 503 1.10 -28.47 5.00
N MET A 504 1.75 -29.47 4.36
CA MET A 504 1.64 -29.68 2.91
C MET A 504 0.24 -30.12 2.44
N ALA A 505 -0.56 -30.74 3.31
CA ALA A 505 -1.92 -31.18 2.99
C ALA A 505 -2.99 -30.08 3.19
N SER A 506 -2.61 -28.86 3.57
CA SER A 506 -3.57 -27.76 3.66
C SER A 506 -4.06 -27.36 2.25
N PRO A 507 -5.32 -26.92 2.10
CA PRO A 507 -5.84 -26.47 0.81
C PRO A 507 -5.01 -25.33 0.18
N GLY A 508 -4.41 -24.46 1.01
CA GLY A 508 -3.52 -23.38 0.56
C GLY A 508 -2.18 -23.90 0.02
N TRP A 509 -1.58 -24.90 0.67
CA TRP A 509 -0.29 -25.48 0.24
C TRP A 509 -0.42 -26.37 -1.00
N THR A 510 -1.50 -27.15 -1.11
CA THR A 510 -1.79 -28.01 -2.28
C THR A 510 -2.12 -27.23 -3.56
N ALA A 511 -2.57 -25.98 -3.43
CA ALA A 511 -2.85 -25.09 -4.55
C ALA A 511 -1.81 -23.95 -4.71
N CYS A 512 -0.79 -23.92 -3.84
CA CYS A 512 0.43 -23.15 -4.05
C CYS A 512 1.18 -23.73 -5.27
N PRO A 513 1.59 -22.90 -6.25
CA PRO A 513 2.31 -23.34 -7.45
C PRO A 513 3.60 -24.11 -7.15
N MET A 514 4.15 -23.96 -5.93
CA MET A 514 5.34 -24.68 -5.47
C MET A 514 5.18 -26.21 -5.49
N SER A 515 3.95 -26.75 -5.47
CA SER A 515 3.67 -28.19 -5.62
C SER A 515 3.58 -28.66 -7.08
N ALA A 516 3.51 -27.74 -8.05
CA ALA A 516 3.37 -28.01 -9.47
C ALA A 516 4.53 -27.39 -10.26
N GLY A 517 5.76 -27.75 -9.89
CA GLY A 517 6.95 -27.40 -10.65
C GLY A 517 6.96 -28.03 -12.05
N ILE A 518 6.92 -27.17 -13.07
CA ILE A 518 7.42 -27.39 -14.45
C ILE A 518 6.49 -28.21 -15.36
N LYS A 519 5.52 -27.52 -15.97
CA LYS A 519 5.11 -27.77 -17.38
C LYS A 519 5.00 -26.44 -18.13
N LEU A 520 6.13 -25.96 -18.64
CA LEU A 520 6.17 -25.01 -19.75
C LEU A 520 6.61 -25.77 -21.00
N ARG A 521 5.67 -26.00 -21.92
CA ARG A 521 6.01 -26.44 -23.28
C ARG A 521 5.02 -25.84 -24.27
N GLN A 522 5.62 -25.31 -25.35
CA GLN A 522 5.05 -24.95 -26.65
C GLN A 522 4.32 -23.60 -26.65
N GLY A 523 4.77 -22.52 -27.32
CA GLY A 523 5.52 -22.43 -28.57
C GLY A 523 4.57 -22.13 -29.73
N ARG A 524 4.27 -20.84 -29.97
CA ARG A 524 4.12 -20.15 -31.28
C ARG A 524 3.33 -18.84 -31.11
N LEU A 525 3.95 -17.73 -31.49
CA LEU A 525 3.27 -16.45 -31.75
C LEU A 525 3.00 -16.35 -33.25
N VAL A 526 1.75 -16.04 -33.61
CA VAL A 526 1.31 -15.75 -34.98
C VAL A 526 1.15 -14.23 -35.10
N PRO A 527 1.72 -13.57 -36.12
CA PRO A 527 1.51 -12.13 -36.28
C PRO A 527 0.16 -11.88 -36.95
N ARG A 528 -0.67 -11.05 -36.34
CA ARG A 528 -1.79 -10.37 -37.02
C ARG A 528 -1.38 -8.95 -37.36
N VAL A 529 -1.71 -8.53 -38.57
CA VAL A 529 -1.57 -7.13 -39.01
C VAL A 529 -2.77 -6.35 -38.47
N GLN A 530 -2.53 -5.36 -37.61
CA GLN A 530 -3.55 -4.48 -37.03
C GLN A 530 -3.16 -3.00 -37.09
N LYS A 531 -4.17 -2.13 -36.98
CA LYS A 531 -4.06 -0.69 -37.13
C LYS A 531 -3.22 -0.07 -36.01
N LYS A 532 -2.37 0.87 -36.38
CA LYS A 532 -1.43 1.58 -35.50
C LYS A 532 -2.14 2.67 -34.69
N GLN A 533 -2.05 2.63 -33.36
CA GLN A 533 -2.40 3.72 -32.46
C GLN A 533 -1.23 4.05 -31.53
N TYR A 534 -1.26 5.20 -30.85
CA TYR A 534 -0.18 5.61 -29.93
C TYR A 534 -0.76 5.99 -28.57
N CYS A 535 -0.06 5.59 -27.50
CA CYS A 535 -0.44 5.80 -26.11
C CYS A 535 0.74 6.42 -25.35
N VAL A 536 0.49 7.46 -24.54
CA VAL A 536 1.47 7.96 -23.57
C VAL A 536 1.30 7.18 -22.28
N LYS A 537 2.35 6.49 -21.87
CA LYS A 537 2.47 5.82 -20.58
C LYS A 537 3.37 6.62 -19.66
N ALA A 538 3.08 6.55 -18.38
CA ALA A 538 3.91 7.15 -17.36
C ALA A 538 4.10 6.18 -16.19
N GLU A 539 5.29 6.24 -15.62
CA GLU A 539 5.69 5.56 -14.41
C GLU A 539 6.21 6.65 -13.46
N ILE A 540 5.49 6.93 -12.38
CA ILE A 540 5.87 7.96 -11.39
C ILE A 540 6.22 7.28 -10.07
N HIS A 541 7.44 7.55 -9.59
CA HIS A 541 7.95 7.18 -8.29
C HIS A 541 7.91 8.42 -7.41
N GLU A 542 6.99 8.48 -6.44
CA GLU A 542 6.94 9.53 -5.43
C GLU A 542 7.49 8.99 -4.10
N ASN A 543 8.41 9.70 -3.45
CA ASN A 543 9.07 9.20 -2.22
C ASN A 543 9.70 7.81 -2.36
N TYR A 544 9.97 7.40 -3.61
CA TYR A 544 10.55 6.10 -3.92
C TYR A 544 9.71 4.91 -3.40
N THR A 545 8.39 4.98 -3.60
CA THR A 545 7.47 3.85 -3.33
C THR A 545 7.87 2.58 -4.08
N LEU A 546 7.64 1.42 -3.45
CA LEU A 546 7.96 0.09 -4.02
C LEU A 546 7.15 -0.26 -5.27
N GLU A 547 6.01 0.41 -5.46
CA GLU A 547 5.17 0.29 -6.65
C GLU A 547 5.05 1.68 -7.28
N PRO A 548 5.53 1.87 -8.52
CA PRO A 548 5.35 3.13 -9.22
C PRO A 548 3.90 3.31 -9.66
N LEU A 549 3.43 4.55 -9.65
CA LEU A 549 2.14 4.92 -10.22
C LEU A 549 2.21 4.76 -11.73
N MET A 550 1.40 3.86 -12.27
CA MET A 550 1.30 3.58 -13.70
C MET A 550 0.12 4.34 -14.31
N ALA A 551 0.37 5.15 -15.35
CA ALA A 551 -0.68 5.77 -16.15
C ALA A 551 -0.94 4.95 -17.42
N ASP A 552 -2.11 4.32 -17.49
CA ASP A 552 -2.44 3.31 -18.50
C ASP A 552 -2.98 3.86 -19.84
N CYS A 553 -2.89 5.18 -20.09
CA CYS A 553 -2.86 5.88 -21.40
C CYS A 553 -3.47 7.29 -21.30
N TYR A 554 -2.70 8.36 -21.57
CA TYR A 554 -3.18 9.76 -21.56
C TYR A 554 -2.84 10.57 -22.84
N PRO A 555 -3.72 11.46 -23.35
CA PRO A 555 -5.18 11.44 -23.29
C PRO A 555 -5.74 10.54 -24.43
N ALA A 556 -7.00 10.10 -24.27
CA ALA A 556 -7.71 9.16 -25.14
C ALA A 556 -7.28 9.12 -26.62
N LEU A 557 -6.73 7.97 -27.04
CA LEU A 557 -6.63 7.45 -28.42
C LEU A 557 -6.43 8.50 -29.54
N ILE A 558 -5.17 8.82 -29.86
CA ILE A 558 -4.84 9.72 -30.97
C ILE A 558 -4.99 8.99 -32.32
N ALA A 559 -5.98 9.36 -33.14
CA ALA A 559 -6.14 8.88 -34.52
C ALA A 559 -5.19 9.59 -35.52
N VAL A 560 -4.65 8.83 -36.50
CA VAL A 560 -3.62 9.17 -37.52
C VAL A 560 -3.95 10.46 -38.31
N LYS A 561 -3.07 11.42 -38.66
CA LYS A 561 -1.68 11.42 -39.21
C LYS A 561 -0.87 12.67 -38.77
N ALA A 562 -0.98 13.05 -37.49
CA ALA A 562 -0.21 14.10 -36.80
C ALA A 562 0.49 13.56 -35.52
N THR A 563 0.79 12.26 -35.52
CA THR A 563 0.56 11.37 -34.38
C THR A 563 1.71 11.28 -33.37
N ILE A 564 2.96 11.48 -33.78
CA ILE A 564 4.12 11.40 -32.87
C ILE A 564 4.40 12.75 -32.20
N LYS A 565 4.31 13.87 -32.95
CA LYS A 565 4.53 15.21 -32.38
C LYS A 565 3.51 15.53 -31.28
N ASN A 566 2.24 15.20 -31.51
CA ASN A 566 1.18 15.41 -30.54
C ASN A 566 1.31 14.47 -29.33
N ALA A 567 1.66 13.20 -29.54
CA ALA A 567 1.93 12.27 -28.43
C ALA A 567 3.15 12.72 -27.59
N ASN A 568 4.21 13.18 -28.26
CA ASN A 568 5.40 13.74 -27.62
C ASN A 568 5.08 15.05 -26.88
N GLN A 569 4.14 15.86 -27.37
CA GLN A 569 3.69 17.06 -26.67
C GLN A 569 2.85 16.68 -25.43
N ALA A 570 1.91 15.76 -25.57
CA ALA A 570 1.11 15.24 -24.47
C ALA A 570 1.96 14.62 -23.34
N ALA A 571 3.05 13.92 -23.68
CA ALA A 571 4.01 13.40 -22.70
C ALA A 571 4.72 14.51 -21.89
N ARG A 572 5.03 15.65 -22.52
CA ARG A 572 5.62 16.81 -21.82
C ARG A 572 4.59 17.58 -21.00
N GLU A 573 3.36 17.68 -21.50
CA GLU A 573 2.24 18.29 -20.78
C GLU A 573 1.89 17.48 -19.54
N TYR A 574 1.84 16.15 -19.65
CA TYR A 574 1.65 15.25 -18.51
C TYR A 574 2.69 15.48 -17.41
N LEU A 575 3.99 15.49 -17.75
CA LEU A 575 5.05 15.75 -16.76
C LEU A 575 4.94 17.15 -16.14
N ARG A 576 4.55 18.15 -16.93
CA ARG A 576 4.35 19.51 -16.43
C ARG A 576 3.19 19.57 -15.44
N ASP A 577 2.09 18.92 -15.75
CA ASP A 577 0.84 19.00 -14.97
C ASP A 577 0.92 18.13 -13.70
N GLU A 578 1.69 17.03 -13.74
CA GLU A 578 1.89 16.15 -12.58
C GLU A 578 3.06 16.57 -11.68
N LEU A 579 4.22 16.91 -12.24
CA LEU A 579 5.44 17.18 -11.46
C LEU A 579 5.92 18.65 -11.51
N GLY A 580 5.29 19.50 -12.33
CA GLY A 580 5.65 20.91 -12.45
C GLY A 580 6.53 21.22 -13.66
N HIS A 581 6.85 22.50 -13.90
CA HIS A 581 7.54 22.91 -15.13
C HIS A 581 8.96 22.36 -15.27
N LYS A 582 9.39 22.07 -16.50
CA LYS A 582 10.74 21.55 -16.85
C LYS A 582 11.92 22.30 -16.20
N HIS A 583 11.83 23.62 -16.04
CA HIS A 583 12.91 24.42 -15.46
C HIS A 583 13.07 24.22 -13.95
N LEU A 584 12.07 23.63 -13.29
CA LEU A 584 12.11 23.25 -11.87
C LEU A 584 12.68 21.84 -11.67
N ALA A 585 12.84 21.06 -12.74
CA ALA A 585 13.42 19.73 -12.65
C ALA A 585 14.94 19.82 -12.40
N LYS A 586 15.45 19.05 -11.44
CA LYS A 586 16.89 18.86 -11.22
C LYS A 586 17.54 18.21 -12.43
N LYS A 587 16.83 17.26 -13.06
CA LYS A 587 17.28 16.55 -14.25
C LYS A 587 16.11 16.32 -15.19
N TRP A 588 16.31 16.61 -16.46
CA TRP A 588 15.32 16.41 -17.51
C TRP A 588 15.99 15.89 -18.77
N ASP A 589 15.81 14.60 -19.04
CA ASP A 589 16.42 13.92 -20.19
C ASP A 589 15.32 13.53 -21.18
N GLU A 590 15.51 13.91 -22.45
CA GLU A 590 14.62 13.55 -23.55
C GLU A 590 15.39 12.69 -24.55
N VAL A 591 14.99 11.43 -24.69
CA VAL A 591 15.59 10.50 -25.65
C VAL A 591 14.57 10.19 -26.74
N TYR A 592 15.02 10.26 -28.00
CA TYR A 592 14.19 9.94 -29.16
C TYR A 592 14.43 8.49 -29.57
N GLU A 593 13.36 7.69 -29.56
CA GLU A 593 13.37 6.30 -30.00
C GLU A 593 13.26 6.17 -31.53
N THR A 594 13.50 4.96 -32.02
CA THR A 594 13.23 4.56 -33.41
C THR A 594 11.79 4.93 -33.81
N GLY A 595 11.66 5.75 -34.86
CA GLY A 595 10.37 6.28 -35.30
C GLY A 595 10.00 7.65 -34.73
N GLY A 596 10.85 8.31 -33.93
CA GLY A 596 10.69 9.70 -33.50
C GLY A 596 9.86 9.92 -32.23
N LYS A 597 9.48 8.84 -31.53
CA LYS A 597 8.77 8.86 -30.24
C LYS A 597 9.71 9.30 -29.13
N ILE A 598 9.22 10.05 -28.14
CA ILE A 598 10.04 10.43 -26.99
C ILE A 598 9.84 9.49 -25.81
N ARG A 599 10.93 9.34 -25.07
CA ARG A 599 10.94 8.89 -23.69
C ARG A 599 11.59 9.99 -22.86
N VAL A 600 10.85 10.51 -21.89
CA VAL A 600 11.25 11.64 -21.04
C VAL A 600 11.44 11.14 -19.62
N ARG A 601 12.62 11.38 -19.07
CA ARG A 601 12.90 11.21 -17.64
C ARG A 601 12.93 12.59 -17.00
N ALA A 602 12.15 12.77 -15.94
CA ALA A 602 12.17 13.98 -15.13
C ALA A 602 12.38 13.64 -13.65
N ILE A 603 13.33 14.33 -13.03
CA ILE A 603 13.67 14.20 -11.61
C ILE A 603 13.47 15.56 -10.95
N TYR A 604 12.54 15.63 -10.00
CA TYR A 604 12.27 16.81 -9.20
C TYR A 604 12.73 16.56 -7.77
N LYS A 605 13.34 17.59 -7.18
CA LYS A 605 13.74 17.60 -5.78
C LYS A 605 13.11 18.84 -5.15
N ASP A 606 12.13 18.63 -4.29
CA ASP A 606 11.56 19.67 -3.44
C ASP A 606 11.79 19.31 -1.97
N ASP A 607 11.83 20.30 -1.09
CA ASP A 607 12.02 20.20 0.36
C ASP A 607 10.98 19.29 1.04
N ALA A 608 9.92 18.88 0.32
CA ALA A 608 8.91 17.94 0.76
C ALA A 608 9.13 16.49 0.25
N ASN A 609 9.50 16.26 -1.02
CA ASN A 609 9.57 14.93 -1.64
C ASN A 609 10.58 14.86 -2.82
N ASP A 610 11.21 13.69 -2.99
CA ASP A 610 11.91 13.32 -4.24
C ASP A 610 10.91 12.61 -5.19
N ALA A 611 10.81 13.06 -6.44
CA ALA A 611 9.92 12.44 -7.45
C ALA A 611 10.68 12.15 -8.77
N LYS A 612 10.58 10.89 -9.24
CA LYS A 612 11.12 10.44 -10.53
C LYS A 612 9.96 9.98 -11.41
N ALA A 613 9.83 10.57 -12.59
CA ALA A 613 8.90 10.06 -13.60
C ALA A 613 9.60 9.66 -14.89
N ILE A 614 9.17 8.53 -15.45
CA ILE A 614 9.50 8.08 -16.80
C ILE A 614 8.22 8.10 -17.62
N VAL A 615 8.21 8.88 -18.68
CA VAL A 615 7.04 9.00 -19.58
C VAL A 615 7.46 8.64 -20.99
N TRP A 616 6.72 7.75 -21.64
CA TRP A 616 7.08 7.26 -22.97
C TRP A 616 5.86 7.04 -23.85
N VAL A 617 6.09 7.08 -25.16
CA VAL A 617 5.04 6.86 -26.16
C VAL A 617 5.16 5.45 -26.74
N GLU A 618 4.14 4.61 -26.52
CA GLU A 618 4.04 3.27 -27.10
C GLU A 618 3.09 3.23 -28.28
N GLU A 619 3.40 2.37 -29.25
CA GLU A 619 2.47 2.03 -30.34
C GLU A 619 1.55 0.89 -29.87
N MET A 620 0.25 1.17 -29.75
CA MET A 620 -0.78 0.22 -29.38
C MET A 620 -1.36 -0.48 -30.62
N SER A 621 -1.55 -1.79 -30.50
CA SER A 621 -2.34 -2.60 -31.45
C SER A 621 -3.77 -2.71 -30.94
N VAL A 622 -4.74 -2.13 -31.65
CA VAL A 622 -6.16 -2.35 -31.30
C VAL A 622 -6.65 -3.61 -31.97
N GLY A 623 -7.14 -4.52 -31.11
CA GLY A 623 -7.85 -5.76 -31.44
C GLY A 623 -9.06 -5.52 -32.31
#